data_AF-A0A820NKL2-F1
#
_entry.id   AF-A0A820NKL2-F1
#
_cell.length_a   1.000
_cell.length_b   1.000
_cell.length_c   1.000
_cell.angle_alpha   90.00
_cell.angle_beta   90.00
_cell.angle_gamma   90.00
#
_symmetry.space_group_name_H-M   'P 1'
#
loop_
_entity.id
_entity.type
_entity.pdbx_description
1 polymer ?
#
loop_
_entity_poly.entity_id
_entity_poly.type
_entity_poly.pdbx_seq_one_letter_code
_entity_poly.pdbx_strand_id
1 'polypeptide(L)' 'SICGGVLQDPLQAPSCEHTFCQICIQEWLSRAQTCPIDRTPLEIDQMKPVPRILKNLLSRLVP' A
#
# COMPACT_ATOMS: atom_id res chain seq x y z
N SER A 1 -1.85 3.43 10.77
CA SER A 1 -2.52 2.95 9.55
C SER A 1 -3.20 4.13 8.87
N ILE A 2 -2.86 4.43 7.62
CA ILE A 2 -3.42 5.58 6.87
C ILE A 2 -4.84 5.28 6.37
N CYS A 3 -5.20 4.00 6.28
CA CYS A 3 -6.56 3.52 6.00
C CYS A 3 -7.02 2.61 7.14
N GLY A 4 -8.21 2.88 7.70
CA GLY A 4 -8.86 2.06 8.72
C GLY A 4 -9.79 0.97 8.15
N GLY A 5 -9.59 0.54 6.90
CA GLY A 5 -10.51 -0.35 6.17
C GLY A 5 -9.82 -1.31 5.19
N VAL A 6 -10.63 -2.01 4.37
CA VAL A 6 -10.14 -2.93 3.32
C VAL A 6 -9.29 -2.14 2.33
N LEU A 7 -8.01 -2.50 2.18
CA LEU A 7 -7.12 -1.95 1.16
C LEU A 7 -7.80 -2.03 -0.22
N GLN A 8 -8.21 -0.89 -0.76
CA GLN A 8 -8.76 -0.78 -2.11
C GLN A 8 -7.60 -0.34 -3.00
N ASP A 9 -7.34 -1.13 -4.05
CA ASP A 9 -6.21 -0.97 -4.97
C ASP A 9 -4.87 -0.71 -4.25
N PRO A 10 -4.36 -1.71 -3.50
CA PRO A 10 -3.09 -1.58 -2.79
C PRO A 10 -1.92 -1.40 -3.76
N LEU A 11 -1.13 -0.36 -3.53
CA LEU A 11 0.13 -0.10 -4.20
C LEU A 11 1.28 -0.37 -3.22
N GLN A 12 2.31 -1.07 -3.68
CA GLN A 12 3.52 -1.33 -2.92
C GLN A 12 4.67 -0.49 -3.46
N ALA A 13 5.38 0.15 -2.53
CA ALA A 13 6.64 0.83 -2.78
C ALA A 13 7.75 -0.23 -2.94
N PRO A 14 8.42 -0.34 -4.11
CA PRO A 14 9.46 -1.35 -4.31
C PRO A 14 10.74 -1.07 -3.53
N SER A 15 10.98 0.19 -3.14
CA SER A 15 12.18 0.63 -2.42
C SER A 15 12.16 0.32 -0.92
N CYS A 16 10.97 0.25 -0.31
CA CYS A 16 10.81 0.04 1.14
C CYS A 16 9.76 -1.01 1.50
N GLU A 17 9.21 -1.70 0.50
CA GLU A 17 8.23 -2.80 0.61
C GLU A 17 6.90 -2.46 1.30
N HIS A 18 6.70 -1.19 1.70
CA HIS A 18 5.46 -0.73 2.32
C HIS A 18 4.30 -0.67 1.32
N THR A 19 3.12 -1.08 1.79
CA THR A 19 1.88 -1.11 1.00
C THR A 19 0.88 -0.06 1.49
N PHE A 20 0.28 0.67 0.56
CA PHE A 20 -0.68 1.75 0.82
C PHE A 20 -1.87 1.65 -0.13
N CYS A 21 -3.04 2.19 0.24
CA CYS A 21 -4.12 2.39 -0.74
C CYS A 21 -3.67 3.39 -1.79
N GLN A 22 -4.00 3.16 -3.06
CA GLN A 22 -3.68 4.06 -4.17
C GLN A 22 -4.04 5.53 -3.86
N ILE A 23 -5.26 5.77 -3.38
CA ILE A 23 -5.73 7.14 -3.07
C ILE A 23 -4.86 7.78 -1.98
N CYS A 24 -4.63 7.06 -0.87
CA CYS A 24 -3.89 7.58 0.28
C CYS A 24 -2.45 7.95 -0.08
N ILE A 25 -1.77 7.10 -0.85
CA ILE A 25 -0.39 7.35 -1.23
C ILE A 25 -0.30 8.41 -2.33
N GLN A 26 -1.27 8.49 -3.24
CA GLN A 26 -1.35 9.54 -4.24
C GLN A 26 -1.52 10.93 -3.61
N GLU A 27 -2.41 11.07 -2.62
CA GLU A 27 -2.56 12.33 -1.88
C GLU A 27 -1.29 12.72 -1.11
N TRP A 28 -0.63 11.75 -0.49
CA TRP A 28 0.62 11.99 0.22
C TRP A 28 1.73 12.44 -0.74
N LEU A 29 1.95 11.70 -1.83
CA LEU A 29 2.98 11.99 -2.83
C LEU A 29 2.73 13.31 -3.57
N SER A 30 1.48 13.79 -3.63
CA SER A 30 1.16 15.14 -4.11
C SER A 30 1.69 16.25 -3.19
N ARG A 31 1.99 15.95 -1.93
CA ARG A 31 2.51 16.91 -0.93
C ARG A 31 3.99 16.67 -0.63
N ALA A 32 4.40 15.41 -0.57
CA ALA A 32 5.76 15.00 -0.23
C ALA A 32 6.10 13.69 -0.97
N GLN A 33 7.14 13.72 -1.81
CA GLN A 33 7.63 12.56 -2.57
C GLN A 33 8.47 11.61 -1.69
N THR A 34 7.93 11.22 -0.55
CA THR A 34 8.57 10.33 0.41
C THR A 34 7.58 9.31 0.93
N CYS A 35 8.06 8.18 1.41
CA CYS A 35 7.24 7.17 2.03
C CYS A 35 6.70 7.69 3.39
N PRO A 36 5.39 7.52 3.68
CA PRO A 36 4.80 7.95 4.94
C PRO A 36 5.36 7.27 6.21
N ILE A 37 6.05 6.13 6.06
CA ILE A 37 6.50 5.29 7.19
C ILE A 37 7.95 5.59 7.54
N ASP A 38 8.85 5.48 6.58
CA ASP A 38 10.31 5.57 6.77
C ASP A 38 10.92 6.82 6.10
N ARG A 39 10.11 7.62 5.41
CA ARG A 39 10.49 8.83 4.67
C ARG A 39 11.51 8.57 3.55
N THR A 40 11.62 7.33 3.10
CA THR A 40 12.42 6.96 1.92
C THR A 40 11.87 7.69 0.69
N PRO A 41 12.72 8.28 -0.18
CA PRO A 41 12.26 8.90 -1.42
C PRO A 41 11.40 7.91 -2.23
N LEU A 42 10.21 8.36 -2.61
CA LEU A 42 9.23 7.52 -3.27
C LEU A 42 8.46 8.34 -4.29
N GLU A 43 8.29 7.79 -5.48
CA GLU A 43 7.49 8.39 -6.55
C GLU A 43 6.33 7.46 -6.92
N ILE A 44 5.20 8.06 -7.33
CA ILE A 44 3.98 7.30 -7.63
C ILE A 44 4.17 6.39 -8.84
N ASP A 45 4.98 6.81 -9.80
CA ASP A 45 5.29 6.07 -11.03
C ASP A 45 6.06 4.78 -10.75
N GLN A 46 6.82 4.76 -9.65
CA GLN A 46 7.60 3.60 -9.22
C GLN A 46 6.77 2.57 -8.47
N MET A 47 5.58 2.94 -7.98
CA MET A 47 4.76 2.03 -7.20
C MET A 47 4.10 0.98 -8.07
N LYS A 48 4.05 -0.25 -7.55
CA LYS A 48 3.46 -1.38 -8.28
C LYS A 48 2.15 -1.81 -7.62
N PRO A 49 1.10 -2.09 -8.40
CA PRO A 49 -0.12 -2.67 -7.86
C PRO A 49 0.19 -4.05 -7.29
N VAL A 50 -0.25 -4.29 -6.06
CA VAL A 50 -0.08 -5.59 -5.41
C VAL A 50 -1.14 -6.53 -5.96
N PRO A 51 -0.78 -7.62 -6.66
CA PRO A 51 -1.75 -8.59 -7.13
C PRO A 51 -2.51 -9.15 -5.92
N ARG A 52 -3.84 -9.12 -5.99
CA ARG A 52 -4.75 -9.54 -4.89
C ARG A 52 -4.83 -11.06 -4.72
N ILE A 53 -3.70 -11.75 -4.81
CA ILE A 53 -3.50 -13.11 -4.31
C ILE A 53 -3.00 -12.89 -2.89
N LEU A 54 -3.83 -12.85 -1.84
CA LEU A 54 -4.68 -13.94 -1.41
C LEU A 54 -5.90 -13.37 -0.65
N LYS A 55 -6.98 -13.04 -1.36
CA LYS A 55 -8.32 -13.22 -0.78
C LYS A 55 -8.61 -14.72 -0.87
N ASN A 56 -8.79 -15.40 0.26
CA ASN A 56 -9.17 -16.83 0.43
C ASN A 56 -8.12 -17.80 1.01
N LEU A 57 -7.36 -17.41 2.05
CA LEU A 57 -6.78 -18.39 2.99
C LEU A 57 -7.23 -18.15 4.44
N LEU A 58 -8.44 -17.62 4.66
CA LEU A 58 -9.02 -17.43 5.99
C LEU A 58 -10.46 -17.96 6.08
N SER A 59 -10.69 -19.20 5.62
CA SER A 59 -11.95 -19.92 5.91
C SER A 59 -11.72 -21.32 6.48
N ARG A 60 -10.54 -21.62 7.06
CA ARG A 60 -10.27 -22.97 7.62
C ARG A 60 -9.55 -23.02 8.96
N LEU A 61 -9.54 -21.94 9.73
CA LEU A 61 -9.09 -21.98 11.12
C LEU A 61 -10.08 -21.23 12.00
N VAL A 62 -11.34 -21.63 11.92
CA VAL A 62 -12.28 -21.49 13.04
C VAL A 62 -12.31 -22.88 13.67
N PRO A 63 -11.70 -23.09 14.85
CA PRO A 63 -12.05 -24.24 15.68
C PRO A 63 -13.49 -24.14 16.19
#